data_AF-A0A7C1W3L7-F1
#
_entry.id   AF-A0A7C1W3L7-F1
#
_cell.length_a   1.000
_cell.length_b   1.000
_cell.length_c   1.000
_cell.angle_alpha   90.00
_cell.angle_beta   90.00
_cell.angle_gamma   90.00
#
_symmetry.space_group_name_H-M   'P 1'
#
loop_
_entity.id
_entity.type
_entity.pdbx_description
1 polymer ?
#
loop_
_entity_poly.entity_id
_entity_poly.type
_entity_poly.pdbx_seq_one_letter_code
_entity_poly.pdbx_strand_id
1 'polypeptide(L)'
;MKYLIECKPDKLLIKLVTGAPKKSVIHTANKTEVIKMLFKIPDDAIGIIDEDPGSSQPSHLKKFRLKQDLSDHGLAMLEENDSGKKLVIIKPRLEEWLLRAGKESAISFKEYNLPETGKDLHKVINTNLEKLKLILEKLFKVNCLRLLKLKEILECR
;
A
#
# COMPACT_ATOMS: atom_id res chain seq x y z
N MET A 1 5.84 -8.26 13.48
CA MET A 1 5.12 -8.13 12.20
C MET A 1 6.10 -7.81 11.09
N LYS A 2 6.03 -8.54 9.98
CA LYS A 2 6.75 -8.23 8.73
C LYS A 2 5.78 -7.69 7.68
N TYR A 3 6.26 -6.85 6.78
CA TYR A 3 5.48 -6.29 5.67
C TYR A 3 6.17 -6.62 4.35
N LEU A 4 5.44 -7.24 3.42
CA LEU A 4 5.92 -7.60 2.09
C LEU A 4 5.31 -6.63 1.07
N ILE A 5 6.14 -5.97 0.27
CA ILE A 5 5.75 -4.88 -0.63
C ILE A 5 6.39 -5.05 -2.02
N GLU A 6 5.87 -4.33 -3.02
CA GLU A 6 6.30 -4.44 -4.43
C GLU A 6 7.27 -3.34 -4.86
N CYS A 7 7.17 -2.13 -4.29
CA CYS A 7 7.93 -0.99 -4.78
C CYS A 7 8.48 -0.08 -3.68
N LYS A 8 9.40 0.82 -4.04
CA LYS A 8 10.00 1.77 -3.08
C LYS A 8 8.97 2.75 -2.49
N PRO A 9 8.01 3.28 -3.27
CA PRO A 9 6.86 4.04 -2.74
C PRO A 9 6.09 3.33 -1.63
N ASP A 10 5.71 2.05 -1.83
CA ASP A 10 5.03 1.25 -0.78
C ASP A 10 5.85 1.22 0.50
N LYS A 11 7.16 0.98 0.36
CA LYS A 11 8.07 0.92 1.51
C LYS A 11 8.07 2.22 2.30
N LEU A 12 8.02 3.37 1.64
CA LEU A 12 7.94 4.66 2.33
C LEU A 12 6.59 4.82 3.05
N LEU A 13 5.49 4.52 2.37
CA LEU A 13 4.14 4.58 2.93
C LEU A 13 4.01 3.72 4.18
N ILE A 14 4.35 2.43 4.07
CA ILE A 14 4.21 1.47 5.17
C ILE A 14 5.08 1.86 6.35
N LYS A 15 6.33 2.27 6.11
CA LYS A 15 7.21 2.75 7.19
C LYS A 15 6.64 3.96 7.92
N LEU A 16 6.06 4.91 7.18
CA LEU A 16 5.49 6.12 7.79
C LEU A 16 4.26 5.77 8.63
N VAL A 17 3.35 4.96 8.08
CA VAL A 17 2.06 4.63 8.72
C VAL A 17 2.23 3.75 9.96
N THR A 18 3.17 2.80 9.92
CA THR A 18 3.33 1.78 10.98
C THR A 18 4.49 2.05 11.93
N GLY A 19 5.40 2.96 11.58
CA GLY A 19 6.66 3.16 12.32
C GLY A 19 7.62 1.96 12.24
N ALA A 20 7.35 0.99 11.35
CA ALA A 20 8.08 -0.28 11.32
C ALA A 20 9.56 -0.11 10.95
N PRO A 21 10.49 -0.84 11.61
CA PRO A 21 11.91 -0.73 11.32
C PRO A 21 12.23 -1.23 9.91
N LYS A 22 13.27 -0.66 9.27
CA LYS A 22 13.66 -0.97 7.88
C LYS A 22 13.78 -2.48 7.59
N LYS A 23 14.26 -3.26 8.56
CA LYS A 23 14.43 -4.72 8.47
C LYS A 23 13.11 -5.52 8.41
N SER A 24 12.01 -4.91 8.83
CA SER A 24 10.67 -5.54 8.83
C SER A 24 9.87 -5.27 7.55
N VAL A 25 10.32 -4.35 6.70
CA VAL A 25 9.68 -4.04 5.41
C VAL A 25 10.52 -4.62 4.27
N ILE A 26 10.07 -5.78 3.79
CA ILE A 26 10.73 -6.65 2.82
C ILE A 26 10.20 -6.30 1.43
N HIS A 27 11.10 -5.79 0.58
CA HIS A 27 10.78 -5.47 -0.81
C HIS A 27 10.91 -6.73 -1.67
N THR A 28 9.89 -7.01 -2.48
CA THR A 28 9.83 -8.13 -3.42
C THR A 28 9.78 -7.63 -4.87
N ALA A 29 9.86 -8.55 -5.85
CA ALA A 29 9.94 -8.17 -7.26
C ALA A 29 8.60 -7.75 -7.89
N ASN A 30 7.48 -8.33 -7.44
CA ASN A 30 6.12 -8.09 -7.96
C ASN A 30 5.07 -8.72 -7.04
N LYS A 31 3.78 -8.46 -7.29
CA LYS A 31 2.64 -9.00 -6.54
C LYS A 31 2.64 -10.52 -6.38
N THR A 32 3.08 -11.26 -7.39
CA THR A 32 3.13 -12.73 -7.31
C THR A 32 4.18 -13.16 -6.28
N GLU A 33 5.33 -12.48 -6.25
CA GLU A 33 6.38 -12.76 -5.27
C GLU A 33 6.01 -12.27 -3.87
N VAL A 34 5.25 -11.17 -3.71
CA VAL A 34 4.63 -10.80 -2.42
C VAL A 34 3.82 -11.98 -1.87
N ILE A 35 2.89 -12.51 -2.66
CA ILE A 35 1.98 -13.58 -2.21
C ILE A 35 2.76 -14.88 -1.96
N LYS A 36 3.67 -15.28 -2.84
CA LYS A 36 4.48 -16.50 -2.63
C LYS A 36 5.35 -16.39 -1.38
N MET A 37 5.99 -15.24 -1.16
CA MET A 37 6.83 -15.03 0.01
C MET A 37 5.99 -14.98 1.29
N LEU A 38 4.79 -14.43 1.24
CA LEU A 38 3.85 -14.42 2.36
C LEU A 38 3.52 -15.83 2.86
N PHE A 39 3.35 -16.79 1.95
CA PHE A 39 3.16 -18.20 2.31
C PHE A 39 4.42 -18.91 2.82
N LYS A 40 5.61 -18.40 2.48
CA LYS A 40 6.89 -18.99 2.92
C LYS A 40 7.36 -18.51 4.29
N ILE A 41 6.91 -17.34 4.74
CA ILE A 41 7.31 -16.78 6.03
C ILE A 41 6.49 -17.47 7.14
N PRO A 42 7.13 -18.13 8.12
CA PRO A 42 6.42 -18.74 9.24
C PRO A 42 5.79 -17.67 10.14
N ASP A 43 6.52 -16.59 10.42
CA ASP A 43 6.07 -15.48 11.27
C ASP A 43 4.85 -14.72 10.71
N ASP A 44 4.22 -13.94 11.58
CA ASP A 44 3.19 -12.98 11.20
C ASP A 44 3.73 -11.95 10.19
N ALA A 45 3.07 -11.91 9.04
CA ALA A 45 3.38 -11.00 7.95
C ALA A 45 2.10 -10.55 7.25
N ILE A 46 2.14 -9.32 6.73
CA ILE A 46 1.10 -8.76 5.87
C ILE A 46 1.72 -8.49 4.50
N GLY A 47 1.11 -9.01 3.44
CA GLY A 47 1.41 -8.59 2.07
C GLY A 47 0.65 -7.32 1.74
N ILE A 48 1.26 -6.39 1.02
CA ILE A 48 0.60 -5.21 0.46
C ILE A 48 0.84 -5.21 -1.05
N ILE A 49 -0.25 -5.13 -1.81
CA ILE A 49 -0.23 -5.12 -3.28
C ILE A 49 -1.16 -4.04 -3.83
N ASP A 50 -0.90 -3.62 -5.06
CA ASP A 50 -1.84 -2.84 -5.85
C ASP A 50 -2.87 -3.75 -6.53
N GLU A 51 -4.10 -3.26 -6.70
CA GLU A 51 -5.12 -3.97 -7.49
C GLU A 51 -4.71 -4.06 -8.96
N ASP A 52 -4.18 -2.98 -9.53
CA ASP A 52 -3.78 -2.86 -10.94
C ASP A 52 -4.87 -3.34 -11.92
N PRO A 53 -5.91 -2.50 -12.15
CA PRO A 53 -6.96 -2.83 -13.10
C PRO A 53 -6.40 -3.16 -14.49
N GLY A 54 -6.91 -4.23 -15.10
CA GLY A 54 -6.50 -4.69 -16.42
C GLY A 54 -5.22 -5.54 -16.47
N SER A 55 -4.51 -5.70 -15.34
CA SER A 55 -3.36 -6.60 -15.24
C SER A 55 -3.79 -8.01 -14.85
N SER A 56 -3.10 -9.04 -15.38
CA SER A 56 -3.30 -10.43 -14.96
C SER A 56 -3.13 -10.57 -13.44
N GLN A 57 -4.11 -11.18 -12.79
CA GLN A 57 -4.10 -11.36 -11.34
C GLN A 57 -3.51 -12.71 -10.94
N PRO A 58 -2.66 -12.80 -9.89
CA PRO A 58 -2.05 -14.05 -9.49
C PRO A 58 -3.10 -15.08 -9.09
N SER A 59 -3.01 -16.30 -9.61
CA SER A 59 -3.94 -17.39 -9.29
C SER A 59 -4.05 -17.68 -7.79
N HIS A 60 -2.97 -17.40 -7.04
CA HIS A 60 -2.89 -17.57 -5.60
C HIS A 60 -3.83 -16.63 -4.83
N LEU A 61 -4.27 -15.50 -5.41
CA LEU A 61 -5.28 -14.63 -4.80
C LEU A 61 -6.60 -15.37 -4.53
N LYS A 62 -6.91 -16.41 -5.31
CA LYS A 62 -8.13 -17.23 -5.12
C LYS A 62 -8.16 -17.98 -3.79
N LYS A 63 -7.02 -18.09 -3.09
CA LYS A 63 -6.95 -18.70 -1.75
C LYS A 63 -7.44 -17.76 -0.66
N PHE A 64 -7.37 -16.45 -0.89
CA PHE A 64 -7.76 -15.45 0.09
C PHE A 64 -9.28 -15.18 0.02
N ARG A 65 -9.84 -14.76 1.14
CA ARG A 65 -11.24 -14.32 1.28
C ARG A 65 -11.27 -12.91 1.86
N LEU A 66 -12.25 -12.12 1.44
CA LEU A 66 -12.43 -10.77 1.94
C LEU A 66 -12.75 -10.82 3.44
N LYS A 67 -11.92 -10.14 4.24
CA LYS A 67 -12.06 -10.04 5.70
C LYS A 67 -12.56 -8.66 6.11
N GLN A 68 -12.04 -7.62 5.48
CA GLN A 68 -12.45 -6.24 5.73
C GLN A 68 -12.52 -5.48 4.41
N ASP A 69 -13.66 -4.85 4.15
CA ASP A 69 -13.86 -3.99 2.98
C ASP A 69 -13.85 -2.53 3.42
N LEU A 70 -12.89 -1.77 2.89
CA LEU A 70 -12.77 -0.32 3.05
C LEU A 70 -12.70 0.34 1.66
N SER A 71 -13.48 -0.16 0.71
CA SER A 71 -13.44 0.29 -0.69
C SER A 71 -13.72 1.80 -0.85
N ASP A 72 -14.50 2.42 0.03
CA ASP A 72 -14.67 3.89 0.08
C ASP A 72 -13.34 4.64 0.30
N HIS A 73 -12.39 3.98 0.96
CA HIS A 73 -11.04 4.46 1.19
C HIS A 73 -10.00 3.77 0.31
N GLY A 74 -10.43 3.04 -0.71
CA GLY A 74 -9.57 2.34 -1.66
C GLY A 74 -8.69 1.27 -1.03
N LEU A 75 -9.20 0.59 0.00
CA LEU A 75 -8.48 -0.46 0.73
C LEU A 75 -9.35 -1.70 0.89
N ALA A 76 -8.72 -2.87 0.92
CA ALA A 76 -9.36 -4.11 1.35
C ALA A 76 -8.33 -5.00 2.05
N MET A 77 -8.77 -5.75 3.06
CA MET A 77 -7.98 -6.81 3.67
C MET A 77 -8.59 -8.15 3.31
N LEU A 78 -7.76 -9.01 2.75
CA LEU A 78 -8.05 -10.41 2.54
C LEU A 78 -7.28 -11.26 3.53
N GLU A 79 -7.86 -12.38 3.91
CA GLU A 79 -7.26 -13.38 4.80
C GLU A 79 -7.33 -14.75 4.13
N GLU A 80 -6.27 -15.52 4.24
CA GLU A 80 -6.25 -16.91 3.79
C GLU A 80 -6.69 -17.83 4.93
N ASN A 81 -7.65 -18.71 4.66
CA ASN A 81 -8.37 -19.47 5.70
C ASN A 81 -7.47 -20.45 6.46
N ASP A 82 -6.52 -21.11 5.79
CA ASP A 82 -5.74 -22.19 6.40
C ASP A 82 -4.58 -21.66 7.25
N SER A 83 -3.91 -20.62 6.75
CA SER A 83 -2.68 -20.07 7.35
C SER A 83 -2.88 -18.76 8.10
N GLY A 84 -4.07 -18.14 8.02
CA GLY A 84 -4.34 -16.82 8.60
C GLY A 84 -3.53 -15.69 7.96
N LYS A 85 -2.87 -15.93 6.81
CA LYS A 85 -2.02 -14.93 6.15
C LYS A 85 -2.89 -13.80 5.61
N LYS A 86 -2.45 -12.57 5.86
CA LYS A 86 -3.19 -11.35 5.53
C LYS A 86 -2.58 -10.64 4.33
N LEU A 87 -3.45 -10.15 3.46
CA LEU A 87 -3.10 -9.37 2.28
C LEU A 87 -3.93 -8.09 2.26
N VAL A 88 -3.27 -6.94 2.24
CA VAL A 88 -3.90 -5.64 2.03
C VAL A 88 -3.79 -5.26 0.56
N ILE A 89 -4.89 -4.84 -0.03
CA ILE A 89 -4.97 -4.39 -1.43
C ILE A 89 -5.24 -2.89 -1.45
N ILE A 90 -4.40 -2.14 -2.15
CA ILE A 90 -4.60 -0.72 -2.45
C ILE A 90 -5.30 -0.60 -3.80
N LYS A 91 -6.37 0.20 -3.88
CA LYS A 91 -7.20 0.36 -5.09
C LYS A 91 -7.23 1.81 -5.61
N PRO A 92 -7.17 2.02 -6.94
CA PRO A 92 -6.85 1.02 -7.97
C PRO A 92 -5.33 0.75 -8.06
N ARG A 93 -4.52 1.78 -7.84
CA ARG A 93 -3.07 1.70 -7.64
C ARG A 93 -2.67 2.72 -6.59
N LEU A 94 -1.47 2.59 -6.05
CA LEU A 94 -0.92 3.50 -5.07
C LEU A 94 -0.96 4.96 -5.53
N GLU A 95 -0.63 5.25 -6.79
CA GLU A 95 -0.57 6.63 -7.27
C GLU A 95 -1.94 7.31 -7.29
N GLU A 96 -2.96 6.68 -7.86
CA GLU A 96 -4.33 7.21 -7.81
C GLU A 96 -4.84 7.29 -6.37
N TRP A 97 -4.47 6.33 -5.52
CA TRP A 97 -4.85 6.35 -4.11
C TRP A 97 -4.24 7.55 -3.36
N LEU A 98 -2.97 7.86 -3.62
CA LEU A 98 -2.26 9.02 -3.07
C LEU A 98 -2.84 10.34 -3.57
N LEU A 99 -3.18 10.44 -4.86
CA LEU A 99 -3.83 11.63 -5.42
C LEU A 99 -5.20 11.88 -4.78
N ARG A 100 -5.98 10.82 -4.51
CA ARG A 100 -7.25 10.93 -3.76
C ARG A 100 -7.02 11.40 -2.33
N ALA A 101 -6.01 10.86 -1.65
CA ALA A 101 -5.62 11.33 -0.31
C ALA A 101 -5.25 12.82 -0.29
N GLY A 102 -4.48 13.27 -1.30
CA GLY A 102 -4.17 14.68 -1.53
C GLY A 102 -5.42 15.53 -1.68
N LYS A 103 -6.30 15.15 -2.61
CA LYS A 103 -7.55 15.86 -2.89
C LYS A 103 -8.46 15.98 -1.66
N GLU A 104 -8.66 14.89 -0.93
CA GLU A 104 -9.47 14.85 0.30
C GLU A 104 -8.89 15.73 1.41
N SER A 105 -7.58 15.95 1.40
CA SER A 105 -6.86 16.74 2.41
C SER A 105 -6.51 18.15 1.94
N ALA A 106 -7.05 18.58 0.80
CA ALA A 106 -6.72 19.85 0.13
C ALA A 106 -5.19 20.07 -0.07
N ILE A 107 -4.46 19.01 -0.38
CA ILE A 107 -3.01 19.04 -0.70
C ILE A 107 -2.83 18.73 -2.18
N SER A 108 -2.27 19.68 -2.92
CA SER A 108 -1.93 19.49 -4.34
C SER A 108 -0.51 18.94 -4.50
N PHE A 109 -0.37 17.92 -5.35
CA PHE A 109 0.93 17.32 -5.67
C PHE A 109 1.78 18.26 -6.53
N LYS A 110 1.16 19.17 -7.28
CA LYS A 110 1.86 20.25 -8.02
C LYS A 110 2.70 21.15 -7.13
N GLU A 111 2.26 21.44 -5.90
CA GLU A 111 3.01 22.25 -4.93
C GLU A 111 4.38 21.62 -4.59
N TYR A 112 4.51 20.31 -4.79
CA TYR A 112 5.73 19.54 -4.58
C TYR A 112 6.45 19.20 -5.88
N ASN A 113 6.08 19.83 -7.00
CA ASN A 113 6.56 19.53 -8.34
C ASN A 113 6.37 18.05 -8.71
N LEU A 114 5.19 17.51 -8.42
CA LEU A 114 4.75 16.17 -8.80
C LEU A 114 3.48 16.23 -9.69
N PRO A 115 3.26 15.23 -10.57
CA PRO A 115 2.09 15.16 -11.42
C PRO A 115 0.78 14.95 -10.64
N GLU A 116 -0.34 15.32 -11.26
CA GLU A 116 -1.71 15.18 -10.70
C GLU A 116 -2.51 14.04 -11.35
N THR A 117 -1.86 13.19 -12.15
CA THR A 117 -2.48 12.03 -12.78
C THR A 117 -1.75 10.78 -12.33
N GLY A 118 -2.46 9.68 -12.08
CA GLY A 118 -1.85 8.45 -11.60
C GLY A 118 -0.82 7.88 -12.58
N LYS A 119 -1.13 7.92 -13.89
CA LYS A 119 -0.21 7.50 -14.96
C LYS A 119 1.11 8.27 -14.97
N ASP A 120 1.07 9.60 -14.80
CA ASP A 120 2.30 10.39 -14.83
C ASP A 120 3.03 10.35 -13.50
N LEU A 121 2.30 10.28 -12.38
CA LEU A 121 2.86 10.09 -11.06
C LEU A 121 3.64 8.76 -11.00
N HIS A 122 3.10 7.68 -11.58
CA HIS A 122 3.75 6.37 -11.61
C HIS A 122 5.14 6.40 -12.26
N LYS A 123 5.31 7.21 -13.32
CA LYS A 123 6.60 7.37 -14.03
C LYS A 123 7.68 8.01 -13.17
N VAL A 124 7.31 8.82 -12.17
CA VAL A 124 8.25 9.68 -11.44
C VAL A 124 8.36 9.35 -9.96
N ILE A 125 7.34 8.73 -9.37
CA ILE A 125 7.24 8.50 -7.92
C ILE A 125 8.30 7.51 -7.41
N ASN A 126 8.65 6.52 -8.25
CA ASN A 126 9.70 5.54 -7.95
C ASN A 126 11.12 6.15 -7.93
N THR A 127 11.34 7.27 -8.63
CA THR A 127 12.65 7.95 -8.70
C THR A 127 12.72 9.19 -7.80
N ASN A 128 11.59 9.80 -7.45
CA ASN A 128 11.50 11.01 -6.62
C ASN A 128 10.99 10.72 -5.19
N LEU A 129 11.65 9.79 -4.51
CA LEU A 129 11.26 9.33 -3.17
C LEU A 129 11.26 10.43 -2.10
N GLU A 130 12.15 11.42 -2.21
CA GLU A 130 12.19 12.56 -1.27
C GLU A 130 10.94 13.42 -1.37
N LYS A 131 10.45 13.70 -2.58
CA LYS A 131 9.20 14.45 -2.78
C LYS A 131 8.00 13.67 -2.27
N LEU A 132 7.95 12.37 -2.55
CA LEU A 132 6.90 11.50 -2.01
C LEU A 132 6.90 11.53 -0.48
N LYS A 133 8.08 11.43 0.16
CA LYS A 133 8.21 11.49 1.61
C LYS A 133 7.61 12.79 2.18
N LEU A 134 7.91 13.94 1.58
CA LEU A 134 7.35 15.23 2.02
C LEU A 134 5.82 15.27 1.96
N ILE A 135 5.24 14.75 0.88
CA ILE A 135 3.78 14.64 0.74
C ILE A 135 3.20 13.71 1.80
N LEU A 136 3.78 12.52 1.97
CA LEU A 136 3.29 11.55 2.94
C LEU A 136 3.36 12.11 4.37
N GLU A 137 4.45 12.79 4.73
CA GLU A 137 4.58 13.48 6.02
C GLU A 137 3.53 14.58 6.19
N LYS A 138 3.23 15.35 5.13
CA LYS A 138 2.17 16.37 5.17
C LYS A 138 0.80 15.74 5.36
N LEU A 139 0.46 14.71 4.59
CA LEU A 139 -0.79 13.95 4.71
C LEU A 139 -0.95 13.34 6.10
N PHE A 140 0.14 12.81 6.66
CA PHE A 140 0.13 12.25 8.00
C PHE A 140 -0.10 13.33 9.07
N LYS A 141 0.56 14.49 8.96
CA LYS A 141 0.39 15.63 9.89
C LYS A 141 -1.03 16.19 9.90
N VAL A 142 -1.74 16.14 8.78
CA VAL A 142 -3.14 16.60 8.69
C VAL A 142 -4.16 15.50 9.01
N ASN A 143 -3.71 14.34 9.50
CA ASN A 143 -4.58 13.20 9.81
C ASN A 143 -5.46 12.77 8.62
N CYS A 144 -4.85 12.66 7.43
CA CYS A 144 -5.54 12.21 6.23
C CYS A 144 -6.27 10.88 6.48
N LEU A 145 -7.59 10.86 6.22
CA LEU A 145 -8.46 9.73 6.53
C LEU A 145 -7.98 8.42 5.89
N ARG A 146 -7.51 8.46 4.63
CA ARG A 146 -6.96 7.29 3.93
C ARG A 146 -5.74 6.70 4.64
N LEU A 147 -4.83 7.54 5.13
CA LEU A 147 -3.67 7.06 5.89
C LEU A 147 -4.08 6.48 7.25
N LEU A 148 -5.05 7.10 7.93
CA LEU A 148 -5.60 6.57 9.18
C LEU A 148 -6.23 5.20 8.96
N LYS A 149 -7.02 5.04 7.89
CA LYS A 149 -7.67 3.78 7.55
C LYS A 149 -6.67 2.70 7.13
N LEU A 150 -5.60 3.08 6.44
CA LEU A 150 -4.48 2.18 6.17
C LEU A 150 -3.77 1.76 7.46
N LYS A 151 -3.65 2.66 8.45
CA LYS A 151 -3.10 2.29 9.76
C LYS A 151 -3.99 1.29 10.48
N GLU A 152 -5.28 1.60 10.58
CA GLU A 152 -6.29 0.76 11.22
C GLU A 152 -6.32 -0.65 10.59
N ILE A 153 -6.31 -0.74 9.26
CA ILE A 153 -6.36 -2.04 8.57
C ILE A 153 -5.10 -2.87 8.80
N LEU A 154 -3.92 -2.24 8.92
CA LEU A 154 -2.65 -2.92 9.18
C LEU A 154 -2.48 -3.34 10.64
N GLU A 155 -3.14 -2.64 11.57
CA GLU A 155 -3.12 -2.94 13.01
C GLU A 155 -4.24 -3.92 13.42
N CYS A 156 -5.22 -4.16 12.54
CA CYS A 156 -6.31 -5.11 12.77
C CYS A 156 -5.78 -6.54 12.95
N ARG A 157 -5.78 -6.99 14.21
CA ARG A 157 -5.37 -8.34 14.61
C ARG A 157 -6.46 -9.36 14.35
#